data_AF-A0A842N495-F1
#
_entry.id   AF-A0A842N495-F1
#
_cell.length_a   1.000
_cell.length_b   1.000
_cell.length_c   1.000
_cell.angle_alpha   90.00
_cell.angle_beta   90.00
_cell.angle_gamma   90.00
#
_symmetry.space_group_name_H-M   'P 1'
#
loop_
_entity.id
_entity.type
_entity.pdbx_description
1 polymer ?
#
loop_
_entity_poly.entity_id
_entity_poly.type
_entity_poly.pdbx_seq_one_letter_code
_entity_poly.pdbx_strand_id
1 'polypeptide(L)'
;MDKQSLRERIWRELEASGVAAFPRPIEGRIPNFVGSSEAARRLGSLSEYASAEIIFVNPDAAQLAVREMALRDGKMLLMATPRLRSGFLLIDPAKI
;
A
#
# COMPACT_ATOMS: atom_id res chain seq x y z
N MET A 1 -6.95 26.88 2.67
CA MET A 1 -6.14 25.70 3.02
C MET A 1 -5.71 25.06 1.72
N ASP A 2 -4.42 25.06 1.42
CA ASP A 2 -3.87 24.40 0.23
C ASP A 2 -3.61 22.91 0.49
N LYS A 3 -3.33 22.16 -0.57
CA LYS A 3 -3.08 20.70 -0.48
C LYS A 3 -1.91 20.36 0.45
N GLN A 4 -0.87 21.19 0.51
CA GLN A 4 0.31 20.92 1.32
C GLN A 4 0.02 21.12 2.81
N SER A 5 -0.63 22.23 3.17
CA SER A 5 -1.06 22.52 4.54
C SER A 5 -1.98 21.44 5.12
N LEU A 6 -2.84 20.85 4.28
CA LEU A 6 -3.67 19.71 4.69
C LEU A 6 -2.84 18.45 4.94
N ARG A 7 -1.86 18.11 4.08
CA ARG A 7 -0.99 16.94 4.30
C ARG A 7 -0.19 17.09 5.60
N GLU A 8 0.37 18.26 5.86
CA GLU A 8 1.10 18.54 7.08
C GLU A 8 0.23 18.39 8.33
N ARG A 9 -1.01 18.89 8.27
CA ARG A 9 -1.97 18.69 9.36
C ARG A 9 -2.25 17.21 9.59
N ILE A 10 -2.55 16.46 8.54
CA ILE A 10 -2.85 15.02 8.64
C ILE A 10 -1.65 14.22 9.13
N TRP A 11 -0.42 14.50 8.67
CA TRP A 11 0.78 13.83 9.18
C TRP A 11 0.95 14.07 10.68
N ARG A 12 0.77 15.32 11.16
CA ARG A 12 0.83 15.63 12.59
C ARG A 12 -0.25 14.89 13.39
N GLU A 13 -1.48 14.83 12.88
CA GLU A 13 -2.57 14.10 13.53
C GLU A 13 -2.30 12.59 13.61
N LEU A 14 -1.75 11.98 12.55
CA LEU A 14 -1.40 10.55 12.53
C LEU A 14 -0.26 10.21 13.50
N GLU A 15 0.74 11.07 13.63
CA GLU A 15 1.82 10.89 14.62
C GLU A 15 1.29 11.11 16.05
N ALA A 16 0.53 12.18 16.29
CA ALA A 16 -0.01 12.52 17.62
C ALA A 16 -0.99 11.47 18.15
N SER A 17 -1.77 10.84 17.27
CA SER A 17 -2.69 9.74 17.63
C SER A 17 -2.00 8.38 17.77
N GLY A 18 -0.71 8.27 17.46
CA GLY A 18 0.05 7.02 17.56
C GLY A 18 -0.30 5.97 16.51
N VAL A 19 -1.12 6.30 15.52
CA VAL A 19 -1.51 5.35 14.45
C VAL A 19 -0.45 5.25 13.35
N ALA A 20 0.46 6.22 13.24
CA ALA A 20 1.58 6.18 12.31
C ALA A 20 2.54 5.02 12.61
N ALA A 21 2.63 4.06 11.69
CA ALA A 21 3.51 2.90 11.81
C ALA A 21 4.83 3.09 11.05
N PHE A 22 5.83 2.26 11.37
CA PHE A 22 7.08 2.22 10.61
C PHE A 22 6.81 1.96 9.12
N PRO A 23 7.50 2.63 8.18
CA PRO A 23 8.68 3.48 8.35
C PRO A 23 8.39 4.93 8.71
N ARG A 24 9.21 5.50 9.61
CA ARG A 24 9.24 6.92 9.98
C ARG A 24 10.48 7.62 9.40
N PRO A 25 10.48 8.95 9.22
CA PRO A 25 9.35 9.88 9.39
C PRO A 25 8.29 9.68 8.28
N ILE A 26 7.03 10.01 8.58
CA ILE A 26 5.92 9.88 7.61
C ILE A 26 5.72 11.14 6.75
N GLU A 27 6.28 12.28 7.17
CA GLU A 27 6.19 13.54 6.45
C GLU A 27 6.81 13.43 5.04
N GLY A 28 6.11 13.95 4.05
CA GLY A 28 6.51 13.84 2.64
C GLY A 28 6.30 12.45 2.02
N ARG A 29 5.66 11.51 2.73
CA ARG A 29 5.46 10.12 2.28
C ARG A 29 3.99 9.70 2.37
N ILE A 30 3.66 8.54 1.79
CA ILE A 30 2.43 7.82 2.08
C ILE A 30 2.63 7.07 3.40
N PRO A 31 1.95 7.44 4.49
CA PRO A 31 2.20 6.85 5.81
C PRO A 31 1.74 5.39 5.87
N ASN A 32 2.54 4.52 6.48
CA ASN A 32 2.01 3.25 7.01
C ASN A 32 1.21 3.54 8.28
N PHE A 33 0.29 2.65 8.63
CA PHE A 33 -0.60 2.83 9.76
C PHE A 33 -0.84 1.53 10.53
N VAL A 34 -1.10 1.66 11.83
CA VAL A 34 -1.55 0.56 12.68
C VAL A 34 -2.88 0.04 12.14
N GLY A 35 -2.94 -1.26 11.84
CA GLY A 35 -4.09 -1.89 11.21
C GLY A 35 -4.00 -2.04 9.69
N SER A 36 -2.88 -1.73 9.05
CA SER A 36 -2.71 -1.93 7.60
C SER A 36 -2.89 -3.39 7.17
N SER A 37 -2.44 -4.36 7.96
CA SER A 37 -2.71 -5.78 7.72
C SER A 37 -4.20 -6.13 7.83
N GLU A 38 -4.91 -5.53 8.78
CA GLU A 38 -6.36 -5.72 8.91
C GLU A 38 -7.13 -5.12 7.73
N ALA A 39 -6.73 -3.93 7.28
CA ALA A 39 -7.26 -3.32 6.08
C ALA A 39 -7.03 -4.20 4.84
N ALA A 40 -5.86 -4.84 4.72
CA ALA A 40 -5.57 -5.79 3.65
C ALA A 40 -6.50 -7.02 3.71
N ARG A 41 -6.77 -7.58 4.90
CA ARG A 41 -7.73 -8.68 5.04
C ARG A 41 -9.14 -8.30 4.60
N ARG A 42 -9.60 -7.09 4.94
CA ARG A 42 -10.91 -6.59 4.50
C ARG A 42 -10.95 -6.42 2.99
N LEU A 43 -9.89 -5.89 2.37
CA LEU A 43 -9.74 -5.83 0.92
C LEU A 43 -9.84 -7.24 0.29
N GLY A 44 -9.18 -8.24 0.89
CA GLY A 44 -9.23 -9.63 0.43
C GLY A 44 -10.62 -10.27 0.47
N SER A 45 -11.54 -9.73 1.28
CA SER A 45 -12.93 -10.23 1.38
C SER A 45 -13.86 -9.70 0.28
N LEU A 46 -13.41 -8.76 -0.55
CA LEU A 46 -14.22 -8.19 -1.62
C LEU A 46 -14.34 -9.15 -2.82
N SER A 47 -15.52 -9.20 -3.44
CA SER A 47 -15.77 -9.99 -4.65
C SER A 47 -14.87 -9.60 -5.81
N GLU A 48 -14.54 -8.33 -5.92
CA GLU A 48 -13.68 -7.74 -6.95
C GLU A 48 -12.23 -8.18 -6.77
N TYR A 49 -11.79 -8.33 -5.51
CA TYR A 49 -10.49 -8.93 -5.24
C TYR A 49 -10.50 -10.41 -5.59
N ALA A 50 -11.54 -11.14 -5.19
CA ALA A 50 -11.66 -12.57 -5.47
C ALA A 50 -11.62 -12.86 -6.98
N SER A 51 -12.34 -12.09 -7.80
CA SER A 51 -12.40 -12.26 -9.26
C SER A 51 -11.19 -11.73 -10.03
N ALA A 52 -10.36 -10.87 -9.42
CA ALA A 52 -9.20 -10.31 -10.10
C ALA A 52 -8.06 -11.33 -10.24
N GLU A 53 -7.61 -11.55 -11.48
CA GLU A 53 -6.40 -12.34 -11.78
C GLU A 53 -5.12 -11.51 -11.67
N ILE A 54 -5.21 -10.22 -12.00
CA ILE A 54 -4.11 -9.25 -11.98
C ILE A 54 -4.53 -8.05 -11.14
N ILE A 55 -3.70 -7.63 -10.20
CA ILE A 55 -3.97 -6.48 -9.32
C ILE A 55 -2.81 -5.48 -9.33
N PHE A 56 -3.14 -4.19 -9.39
CA PHE A 56 -2.16 -3.12 -9.20
C PHE A 56 -2.08 -2.72 -7.73
N VAL A 57 -0.88 -2.77 -7.14
CA VAL A 57 -0.65 -2.36 -5.75
C VAL A 57 0.65 -1.55 -5.67
N ASN A 58 0.62 -0.41 -5.00
CA ASN A 58 1.77 0.50 -4.89
C ASN A 58 2.87 -0.06 -3.98
N PRO A 59 4.12 0.41 -4.13
CA PRO A 59 5.25 -0.08 -3.35
C PRO A 59 5.30 0.43 -1.89
N ASP A 60 4.38 1.30 -1.49
CA ASP A 60 4.37 1.91 -0.16
C ASP A 60 4.16 0.87 0.97
N ALA A 61 4.71 1.17 2.15
CA ALA A 61 4.62 0.29 3.32
C ALA A 61 3.17 0.04 3.77
N ALA A 62 2.29 1.03 3.58
CA ALA A 62 0.85 0.92 3.85
C ALA A 62 0.16 -0.24 3.10
N GLN A 63 0.71 -0.64 1.95
CA GLN A 63 0.15 -1.68 1.08
C GLN A 63 1.03 -2.93 1.02
N LEU A 64 2.02 -3.06 1.91
CA LEU A 64 2.88 -4.24 1.97
C LEU A 64 2.05 -5.53 2.16
N ALA A 65 1.13 -5.53 3.12
CA ALA A 65 0.28 -6.69 3.40
C ALA A 65 -0.65 -7.05 2.22
N VAL A 66 -1.09 -6.05 1.43
CA VAL A 66 -1.89 -6.30 0.23
C VAL A 66 -1.07 -7.00 -0.85
N ARG A 67 0.18 -6.56 -1.07
CA ARG A 67 1.10 -7.21 -2.02
C ARG A 67 1.41 -8.64 -1.60
N GLU A 68 1.72 -8.86 -0.33
CA GLU A 68 1.98 -10.20 0.20
C GLU A 68 0.77 -11.11 0.02
N MET A 69 -0.42 -10.65 0.42
CA MET A 69 -1.67 -11.40 0.28
C MET A 69 -1.96 -11.74 -1.19
N ALA A 70 -1.87 -10.77 -2.11
CA ALA A 70 -2.09 -10.98 -3.54
C ALA A 70 -1.18 -12.08 -4.13
N LEU A 71 0.11 -12.05 -3.76
CA LEU A 71 1.06 -13.07 -4.22
C LEU A 71 0.76 -14.45 -3.61
N ARG A 72 0.40 -14.52 -2.32
CA ARG A 72 0.00 -15.78 -1.65
C ARG A 72 -1.26 -16.38 -2.27
N ASP A 73 -2.20 -15.54 -2.70
CA ASP A 73 -3.43 -15.96 -3.36
C ASP A 73 -3.23 -16.30 -4.85
N GLY A 74 -1.99 -16.31 -5.34
CA GLY A 74 -1.64 -16.68 -6.71
C GLY A 74 -1.97 -15.63 -7.76
N LYS A 75 -2.24 -14.38 -7.36
CA LYS A 75 -2.56 -13.28 -8.28
C LYS A 75 -1.30 -12.68 -8.87
N MET A 76 -1.39 -12.23 -10.13
CA MET A 76 -0.31 -11.48 -10.76
C MET A 76 -0.30 -10.05 -10.21
N LEU A 77 0.86 -9.59 -9.73
CA LEU A 77 1.00 -8.30 -9.09
C LEU A 77 1.65 -7.29 -10.04
N LEU A 78 0.92 -6.24 -10.41
CA LEU A 78 1.45 -5.07 -11.10
C LEU A 78 1.85 -4.00 -10.07
N MET A 79 3.08 -3.48 -10.15
CA MET A 79 3.56 -2.48 -9.20
C MET A 79 4.37 -1.38 -9.90
N ALA A 80 4.17 -0.13 -9.51
CA ALA A 80 4.99 0.98 -9.98
C ALA A 80 6.42 0.92 -9.43
N THR A 81 7.41 1.20 -10.27
CA THR A 81 8.80 1.39 -9.81
C THR A 81 8.99 2.75 -9.14
N PRO A 82 10.01 2.93 -8.27
CA PRO A 82 10.28 4.21 -7.63
C PRO A 82 10.39 5.36 -8.64
N ARG A 83 9.52 6.37 -8.49
CA ARG A 83 9.40 7.52 -9.40
C ARG A 83 9.14 7.12 -10.86
N LEU A 84 8.57 5.94 -11.10
CA LEU A 84 8.28 5.37 -12.42
C LEU A 84 9.49 5.29 -13.36
N ARG A 85 10.72 5.28 -12.82
CA ARG A 85 11.95 5.32 -13.63
C ARG A 85 12.07 4.18 -14.62
N SER A 86 11.52 3.02 -14.27
CA SER A 86 11.52 1.82 -15.12
C SER A 86 10.09 1.36 -15.43
N GLY A 87 9.11 2.27 -15.33
CA GLY A 87 7.70 1.94 -15.54
C GLY A 87 7.15 1.03 -14.45
N PHE A 88 6.52 -0.07 -14.88
CA PHE A 88 5.81 -1.02 -14.02
C PHE A 88 6.51 -2.39 -14.01
N LEU A 89 6.50 -3.04 -12.86
CA LEU A 89 6.90 -4.44 -12.70
C LEU A 89 5.65 -5.30 -12.72
N LEU A 90 5.69 -6.38 -13.50
CA LEU A 90 4.71 -7.44 -13.43
C LEU A 90 5.36 -8.64 -12.75
N ILE A 91 4.82 -9.02 -11.60
CA ILE A 91 5.35 -10.09 -10.75
C ILE A 91 4.37 -11.25 -10.83
N ASP A 92 4.89 -12.40 -11.28
CA ASP A 92 4.16 -13.65 -11.40
C ASP A 92 4.59 -14.58 -10.26
N PRO A 93 3.71 -14.89 -9.28
CA PRO A 93 4.07 -15.71 -8.12
C PRO A 93 4.50 -17.13 -8.49
N ALA A 94 4.17 -17.64 -9.69
CA ALA A 94 4.61 -18.95 -10.14
C ALA A 94 6.07 -18.98 -10.65
N LYS A 95 6.73 -17.81 -10.74
CA LYS A 95 8.08 -17.64 -11.30
C LYS A 95 9.10 -17.08 -10.30
N ILE A 96 8.75 -17.05 -9.01
CA ILE A 96 9.58 -16.51 -7.92
C ILE A 96 10.00 -17.63 -6.97
#